data_AF-A0A1U9QL90-F1
#
_entry.id   AF-A0A1U9QL90-F1
#
_cell.length_a   1.000
_cell.length_b   1.000
_cell.length_c   1.000
_cell.angle_alpha   90.00
_cell.angle_beta   90.00
_cell.angle_gamma   90.00
#
_symmetry.space_group_name_H-M   'P 1'
#
loop_
_entity.id
_entity.type
_entity.pdbx_description
1 polymer ?
#
loop_
_entity_poly.entity_id
_entity_poly.type
_entity_poly.pdbx_seq_one_letter_code
_entity_poly.pdbx_strand_id
1 'polypeptide(L)'
;MTTTGFDYVITRTLEAPVEQVWAAWTRADRYAQWANAEEVVLDVRPGGAWSSVMVIPGGTRVPLSGRYTEVVENKRLVIGMNVPGREELAIMTLDLAADGDQTRITLSQTLGSVEERDQSEFGSNMLLDGLTAFLSAA
;
A
#
# COMPACT_ATOMS: atom_id res chain seq x y z
N MET A 1 5.92 -8.75 24.58
CA MET A 1 7.18 -8.63 23.81
C MET A 1 7.08 -7.31 23.07
N THR A 2 7.75 -6.29 23.57
CA THR A 2 7.72 -4.92 23.05
C THR A 2 8.66 -4.85 21.86
N THR A 3 8.12 -4.83 20.65
CA THR A 3 8.90 -4.53 19.45
C THR A 3 9.38 -3.09 19.57
N THR A 4 10.68 -2.88 19.76
CA THR A 4 11.31 -1.55 19.68
C THR A 4 11.38 -1.15 18.21
N GLY A 5 10.26 -0.67 17.69
CA GLY A 5 10.14 -0.02 16.39
C GLY A 5 9.13 1.11 16.53
N PHE A 6 9.24 2.15 15.72
CA PHE A 6 8.24 3.22 15.67
C PHE A 6 7.16 2.77 14.70
N ASP A 7 6.13 2.12 15.22
CA ASP A 7 4.99 1.67 14.44
C ASP A 7 3.93 2.77 14.31
N TYR A 8 3.20 2.71 13.20
CA TYR A 8 1.94 3.44 13.07
C TYR A 8 0.89 2.53 12.43
N VAL A 9 -0.36 2.80 12.76
CA VAL A 9 -1.52 2.08 12.24
C VAL A 9 -2.56 3.12 11.83
N ILE A 10 -2.97 3.06 10.57
CA ILE A 10 -4.07 3.88 10.04
C ILE A 10 -5.22 2.94 9.71
N THR A 11 -6.42 3.25 10.20
CA THR A 11 -7.63 2.51 9.86
C THR A 11 -8.63 3.43 9.19
N ARG A 12 -9.22 2.97 8.09
CA ARG A 12 -10.28 3.68 7.38
C ARG A 12 -11.39 2.73 6.93
N THR A 13 -12.59 3.27 6.79
CA THR A 13 -13.70 2.59 6.14
C THR A 13 -13.84 3.12 4.72
N LEU A 14 -13.86 2.20 3.76
CA LEU A 14 -14.05 2.48 2.35
C LEU A 14 -15.46 2.05 1.95
N GLU A 15 -16.18 2.92 1.26
CA GLU A 15 -17.52 2.66 0.72
C GLU A 15 -17.45 1.81 -0.56
N ALA A 16 -16.78 0.65 -0.48
CA ALA A 16 -16.63 -0.28 -1.59
C ALA A 16 -16.50 -1.74 -1.10
N PRO A 17 -16.99 -2.72 -1.87
CA PRO A 17 -16.80 -4.14 -1.58
C PRO A 17 -15.32 -4.52 -1.56
N VAL A 18 -14.97 -5.49 -0.71
CA VAL A 18 -13.57 -5.90 -0.49
C VAL A 18 -12.87 -6.35 -1.76
N GLU A 19 -13.61 -6.94 -2.70
CA GLU A 19 -13.10 -7.37 -4.00
C GLU A 19 -12.61 -6.19 -4.85
N GLN A 20 -13.29 -5.04 -4.78
CA GLN A 20 -12.88 -3.83 -5.48
C GLN A 20 -11.65 -3.20 -4.84
N VAL A 21 -11.63 -3.15 -3.50
CA VAL A 21 -10.46 -2.68 -2.75
C VAL A 21 -9.25 -3.56 -3.06
N TRP A 22 -9.40 -4.88 -3.00
CA TRP A 22 -8.35 -5.82 -3.35
C TRP A 22 -7.88 -5.65 -4.79
N ALA A 23 -8.80 -5.53 -5.75
CA ALA A 23 -8.47 -5.30 -7.15
C ALA A 23 -7.71 -4.00 -7.39
N ALA A 24 -7.99 -2.94 -6.63
CA ALA A 24 -7.26 -1.68 -6.71
C ALA A 24 -5.77 -1.84 -6.35
N TRP A 25 -5.45 -2.74 -5.43
CA TRP A 25 -4.07 -3.02 -5.00
C TRP A 25 -3.36 -4.10 -5.82
N THR A 26 -4.11 -5.02 -6.43
CA THR A 26 -3.55 -6.23 -7.03
C THR A 26 -3.62 -6.27 -8.55
N ARG A 27 -4.38 -5.36 -9.17
CA ARG A 27 -4.40 -5.24 -10.63
C ARG A 27 -3.64 -4.01 -11.10
N ALA A 28 -2.70 -4.22 -12.02
CA ALA A 28 -1.81 -3.17 -12.52
C ALA A 28 -2.58 -2.02 -13.20
N ASP A 29 -3.65 -2.32 -13.95
CA ASP A 29 -4.51 -1.34 -14.62
C ASP A 29 -5.19 -0.41 -13.62
N ARG A 30 -5.69 -0.95 -12.50
CA ARG A 30 -6.32 -0.17 -11.42
C ARG A 30 -5.28 0.58 -10.61
N TYR A 31 -4.20 -0.08 -10.20
CA TYR A 31 -3.14 0.53 -9.41
C TYR A 31 -2.53 1.75 -10.12
N ALA A 32 -2.24 1.62 -11.41
CA ALA A 32 -1.72 2.72 -12.23
C ALA A 32 -2.61 3.97 -12.21
N GLN A 33 -3.94 3.79 -12.21
CA GLN A 33 -4.90 4.89 -12.24
C GLN A 33 -4.93 5.66 -10.93
N TRP A 34 -5.12 5.00 -9.79
CA TRP A 34 -5.33 5.69 -8.52
C TRP A 34 -4.03 6.13 -7.85
N ALA A 35 -2.93 5.37 -8.06
CA ALA A 35 -1.61 5.71 -7.51
C ALA A 35 -0.81 6.66 -8.42
N ASN A 36 -1.38 7.10 -9.55
CA ASN A 36 -0.72 7.89 -10.58
C ASN A 36 0.66 7.31 -10.97
N ALA A 37 0.66 6.04 -11.37
CA ALA A 37 1.86 5.27 -11.63
C ALA A 37 1.91 4.73 -13.06
N GLU A 38 3.11 4.69 -13.63
CA GLU A 38 3.42 4.10 -14.92
C GLU A 38 4.27 2.83 -14.74
N GLU A 39 4.43 2.05 -15.82
CA GLU A 39 5.30 0.86 -15.84
C GLU A 39 5.02 -0.14 -14.69
N VAL A 40 3.74 -0.31 -14.35
CA VAL A 40 3.30 -1.11 -13.21
C VAL A 40 3.35 -2.60 -13.55
N VAL A 41 4.14 -3.36 -12.77
CA VAL A 41 4.24 -4.82 -12.84
C VAL A 41 3.95 -5.37 -11.45
N LEU A 42 2.93 -6.22 -11.33
CA LEU A 42 2.52 -6.84 -10.06
C LEU A 42 2.45 -8.36 -10.23
N ASP A 43 3.36 -9.11 -9.59
CA ASP A 43 3.28 -10.57 -9.46
C ASP A 43 2.70 -10.92 -8.08
N VAL A 44 1.38 -10.83 -7.95
CA VAL A 44 0.65 -10.86 -6.65
C VAL A 44 0.57 -12.28 -6.08
N ARG A 45 1.69 -12.76 -5.57
CA ARG A 45 1.83 -14.02 -4.84
C ARG A 45 2.95 -13.90 -3.81
N PRO A 46 2.97 -14.73 -2.76
CA PRO A 46 4.09 -14.72 -1.80
C PRO A 46 5.44 -14.92 -2.52
N GLY A 47 6.38 -14.02 -2.28
CA GLY A 47 7.70 -13.96 -2.94
C GLY A 47 7.69 -13.34 -4.34
N GLY A 48 6.53 -13.01 -4.90
CA GLY A 48 6.41 -12.35 -6.20
C GLY A 48 6.93 -10.92 -6.18
N ALA A 49 7.55 -10.50 -7.29
CA ALA A 49 8.12 -9.16 -7.42
C ALA A 49 7.07 -8.15 -7.89
N TRP A 50 7.23 -6.91 -7.45
CA TRP A 50 6.46 -5.80 -7.98
C TRP A 50 7.36 -4.60 -8.27
N SER A 51 6.95 -3.80 -9.26
CA SER A 51 7.59 -2.53 -9.59
C SER A 51 6.57 -1.55 -10.13
N SER A 52 6.78 -0.27 -9.87
CA SER A 52 5.98 0.81 -10.40
C SER A 52 6.82 2.07 -10.49
N VAL A 53 6.47 2.97 -11.41
CA VAL A 53 7.08 4.30 -11.50
C VAL A 53 6.00 5.31 -11.14
N MET A 54 6.01 5.79 -9.90
CA MET A 54 5.07 6.83 -9.48
C MET A 54 5.45 8.15 -10.14
N VAL A 55 4.45 8.87 -10.63
CA VAL A 55 4.63 10.21 -11.19
C VAL A 55 4.07 11.21 -10.18
N ILE A 56 4.92 12.03 -9.58
CA ILE A 56 4.48 13.05 -8.62
C ILE A 56 4.19 14.38 -9.32
N PRO A 57 3.39 15.29 -8.71
CA PRO A 57 3.14 16.62 -9.27
C PRO A 57 4.46 17.34 -9.61
N GLY A 58 4.56 17.83 -10.85
CA GLY A 58 5.81 18.38 -11.40
C GLY A 58 6.53 17.43 -12.38
N GLY A 59 6.04 16.20 -12.55
CA GLY A 59 6.53 15.25 -13.57
C GLY A 59 7.73 14.41 -13.14
N THR A 60 8.14 14.51 -11.88
CA THR A 60 9.22 13.68 -11.32
C THR A 60 8.77 12.21 -11.28
N ARG A 61 9.60 11.34 -11.86
CA ARG A 61 9.41 9.89 -11.87
C ARG A 61 10.14 9.26 -10.68
N VAL A 62 9.41 8.54 -9.84
CA VAL A 62 9.94 7.86 -8.66
C VAL A 62 9.80 6.36 -8.87
N PRO A 63 10.88 5.65 -9.25
CA PRO A 63 10.82 4.20 -9.40
C PRO A 63 10.74 3.54 -8.02
N LEU A 64 9.73 2.70 -7.84
CA LEU A 64 9.53 1.84 -6.70
C LEU A 64 9.61 0.38 -7.12
N SER A 65 10.14 -0.46 -6.24
CA SER A 65 10.17 -1.89 -6.45
C SER A 65 10.17 -2.63 -5.11
N GLY A 66 9.83 -3.91 -5.16
CA GLY A 66 9.81 -4.72 -3.96
C GLY A 66 9.32 -6.13 -4.22
N ARG A 67 8.89 -6.79 -3.15
CA ARG A 67 8.29 -8.13 -3.19
C ARG A 67 7.13 -8.24 -2.24
N TYR A 68 6.14 -9.06 -2.59
CA TYR A 68 5.09 -9.44 -1.66
C TYR A 68 5.62 -10.50 -0.70
N THR A 69 5.45 -10.29 0.60
CA THR A 69 5.88 -11.27 1.62
C THR A 69 4.74 -12.19 2.03
N GLU A 70 3.51 -11.67 2.04
CA GLU A 70 2.29 -12.43 2.34
C GLU A 70 1.15 -11.91 1.46
N VAL A 71 0.34 -12.83 0.94
CA VAL A 71 -0.81 -12.53 0.09
C VAL A 71 -1.94 -13.47 0.50
N VAL A 72 -3.00 -12.91 1.06
CA VAL A 72 -4.25 -13.60 1.37
C VAL A 72 -5.37 -12.83 0.71
N GLU A 73 -5.92 -13.42 -0.34
CA GLU A 73 -6.94 -12.78 -1.18
C GLU A 73 -8.09 -12.18 -0.36
N ASN A 74 -8.43 -10.92 -0.66
CA ASN A 74 -9.49 -10.14 -0.01
C ASN A 74 -9.36 -10.00 1.52
N LYS A 75 -8.17 -10.26 2.09
CA LYS A 75 -7.98 -10.23 3.55
C LYS A 75 -6.69 -9.55 3.99
N ARG A 76 -5.57 -9.89 3.37
CA ARG A 76 -4.26 -9.38 3.79
C ARG A 76 -3.29 -9.30 2.63
N LEU A 77 -2.59 -8.19 2.53
CA LEU A 77 -1.51 -7.97 1.58
C LEU A 77 -0.32 -7.36 2.31
N VAL A 78 0.82 -8.07 2.34
CA VAL A 78 2.05 -7.56 2.93
C VAL A 78 3.05 -7.28 1.82
N ILE A 79 3.39 -6.01 1.68
CA ILE A 79 4.22 -5.44 0.62
C ILE A 79 5.56 -5.05 1.23
N GLY A 80 6.63 -5.72 0.82
CA GLY A 80 7.99 -5.28 1.10
C GLY A 80 8.46 -4.32 0.02
N MET A 81 9.01 -3.17 0.42
CA MET A 81 9.55 -2.12 -0.45
C MET A 81 11.08 -2.10 -0.37
N ASN A 82 11.74 -2.06 -1.52
CA ASN A 82 13.18 -1.80 -1.59
C ASN A 82 13.43 -0.31 -1.34
N VAL A 83 14.14 0.01 -0.26
CA VAL A 83 14.54 1.39 0.05
C VAL A 83 16.04 1.53 -0.21
N PRO A 84 16.48 2.49 -1.05
CA PRO A 84 17.90 2.72 -1.28
C PRO A 84 18.66 2.97 0.04
N GLY A 85 19.74 2.23 0.25
CA GLY A 85 20.55 2.33 1.46
C GLY A 85 20.06 1.50 2.65
N ARG A 86 18.97 0.72 2.50
CA ARG A 86 18.55 -0.30 3.47
C ARG A 86 18.78 -1.70 2.92
N GLU A 87 19.31 -2.58 3.76
CA GLU A 87 19.44 -4.01 3.43
C GLU A 87 18.10 -4.75 3.58
N GLU A 88 17.28 -4.32 4.54
CA GLU A 88 15.96 -4.90 4.80
C GLU A 88 14.84 -4.18 4.04
N LEU A 89 13.82 -4.94 3.63
CA LEU A 89 12.63 -4.39 3.01
C LEU A 89 11.82 -3.57 4.02
N ALA A 90 11.38 -2.37 3.63
CA ALA A 90 10.37 -1.67 4.40
C ALA A 90 9.02 -2.40 4.25
N ILE A 91 8.49 -2.92 5.35
CA ILE A 91 7.27 -3.74 5.35
C ILE A 91 6.04 -2.87 5.55
N MET A 92 5.13 -2.94 4.59
CA MET A 92 3.79 -2.36 4.66
C MET A 92 2.75 -3.46 4.67
N THR A 93 1.92 -3.50 5.71
CA THR A 93 0.84 -4.46 5.85
C THR A 93 -0.49 -3.78 5.61
N LEU A 94 -1.31 -4.38 4.77
CA LEU A 94 -2.69 -4.01 4.53
C LEU A 94 -3.59 -5.16 4.98
N ASP A 95 -4.43 -4.89 5.96
CA ASP A 95 -5.48 -5.78 6.41
C ASP A 95 -6.83 -5.26 5.91
N LEU A 96 -7.62 -6.13 5.31
CA LEU A 96 -8.94 -5.85 4.79
C LEU A 96 -9.97 -6.68 5.57
N ALA A 97 -10.96 -5.99 6.14
CA ALA A 97 -12.11 -6.61 6.75
C ALA A 97 -13.37 -6.16 6.01
N ALA A 98 -14.03 -7.10 5.34
CA ALA A 98 -15.31 -6.87 4.67
C ALA A 98 -16.41 -6.61 5.70
N ASP A 99 -17.25 -5.62 5.44
CA ASP A 99 -18.40 -5.25 6.27
C ASP A 99 -19.58 -4.87 5.35
N GLY A 100 -20.28 -5.89 4.84
CA GLY A 100 -21.33 -5.72 3.84
C GLY A 100 -20.77 -5.13 2.54
N ASP A 101 -21.31 -3.98 2.13
CA ASP A 101 -20.87 -3.23 0.94
C ASP A 101 -19.68 -2.29 1.22
N GLN A 102 -19.20 -2.27 2.47
CA GLN A 102 -18.05 -1.49 2.90
C GLN A 102 -16.85 -2.40 3.19
N THR A 103 -15.67 -1.80 3.21
CA THR A 103 -14.43 -2.48 3.59
C THR A 103 -13.67 -1.63 4.58
N ARG A 104 -13.35 -2.19 5.74
CA ARG A 104 -12.36 -1.60 6.64
C ARG A 104 -10.97 -1.98 6.19
N ILE A 105 -10.17 -0.97 5.84
CA ILE A 105 -8.74 -1.11 5.55
C ILE A 105 -7.94 -0.66 6.76
N THR A 106 -6.98 -1.49 7.17
CA THR A 106 -6.00 -1.18 8.20
C THR A 106 -4.61 -1.28 7.59
N LEU A 107 -3.92 -0.15 7.50
CA LEU A 107 -2.54 -0.05 7.02
C LEU A 107 -1.61 0.09 8.22
N SER A 108 -0.56 -0.72 8.28
CA SER A 108 0.47 -0.64 9.31
C SER A 108 1.88 -0.77 8.74
N GLN A 109 2.83 -0.08 9.37
CA GLN A 109 4.26 -0.14 9.06
C GLN A 109 5.07 -0.05 10.35
N THR A 110 6.29 -0.60 10.33
CA THR A 110 7.26 -0.48 11.43
C THR A 110 8.52 0.22 10.92
N LEU A 111 8.89 1.33 11.56
CA LEU A 111 9.98 2.21 11.12
C LEU A 111 11.10 2.26 12.15
N GLY A 112 12.30 2.65 11.69
CA GLY A 112 13.51 2.73 12.49
C GLY A 112 13.62 4.01 13.33
N SER A 113 12.87 5.07 12.98
CA SER A 113 12.85 6.34 13.71
C SER A 113 11.47 6.99 13.78
N VAL A 114 11.28 7.92 14.74
CA VAL A 114 10.05 8.73 14.88
C VAL A 114 9.82 9.58 13.63
N GLU A 115 10.87 10.20 13.10
CA GLU A 115 10.76 11.11 11.96
C GLU A 115 10.31 10.38 10.68
N GLU A 116 10.85 9.19 10.44
CA GLU A 116 10.40 8.32 9.34
C GLU A 116 8.95 7.85 9.55
N ARG A 117 8.56 7.56 10.79
CA ARG A 117 7.19 7.19 11.16
C ARG A 117 6.22 8.32 10.85
N ASP A 118 6.52 9.56 11.24
CA ASP A 118 5.65 10.71 11.00
C ASP A 118 5.50 11.01 9.49
N GLN A 119 6.61 10.97 8.75
CA GLN A 119 6.59 11.16 7.29
C GLN A 119 5.80 10.04 6.58
N SER A 120 6.00 8.78 7.00
CA SER A 120 5.33 7.62 6.40
C SER A 120 3.84 7.57 6.74
N GLU A 121 3.46 7.95 7.96
CA GLU A 121 2.06 8.09 8.38
C GLU A 121 1.35 9.16 7.56
N PHE A 122 1.99 10.32 7.35
CA PHE A 122 1.43 11.38 6.50
C PHE A 122 1.26 10.91 5.04
N GLY A 123 2.29 10.30 4.46
CA GLY A 123 2.23 9.76 3.10
C GLY A 123 1.17 8.66 2.94
N SER A 124 1.01 7.80 3.95
CA SER A 124 0.00 6.75 3.94
C SER A 124 -1.42 7.28 4.05
N ASN A 125 -1.63 8.38 4.78
CA ASN A 125 -2.92 9.05 4.79
C ASN A 125 -3.29 9.57 3.40
N MET A 126 -2.36 10.27 2.73
CA MET A 126 -2.57 10.76 1.37
C MET A 126 -2.84 9.61 0.38
N LEU A 127 -2.10 8.50 0.52
CA LEU A 127 -2.29 7.32 -0.30
C LEU A 127 -3.71 6.75 -0.14
N LEU A 128 -4.20 6.65 1.10
CA LEU A 128 -5.55 6.17 1.37
C LEU A 128 -6.62 7.19 0.94
N ASP A 129 -6.34 8.49 0.97
CA ASP A 129 -7.23 9.53 0.41
C ASP A 129 -7.42 9.32 -1.10
N GLY A 130 -6.33 9.09 -1.84
CA GLY A 130 -6.36 8.82 -3.28
C GLY A 130 -7.13 7.55 -3.62
N LEU A 131 -6.90 6.47 -2.86
CA LEU A 131 -7.66 5.22 -3.00
C LEU A 131 -9.15 5.43 -2.74
N THR A 132 -9.50 6.17 -1.67
CA THR A 132 -10.89 6.46 -1.33
C THR A 132 -11.59 7.21 -2.46
N ALA A 133 -10.93 8.26 -2.99
CA ALA A 133 -11.47 9.04 -4.10
C ALA A 133 -11.68 8.21 -5.37
N PHE A 134 -10.75 7.31 -5.68
CA PHE A 134 -10.86 6.40 -6.83
C PHE A 134 -12.04 5.44 -6.69
N LEU A 135 -12.19 4.82 -5.51
CA LEU A 135 -13.28 3.88 -5.25
C LEU A 135 -14.65 4.56 -5.25
N SER A 136 -14.75 5.81 -4.82
CA SER A 136 -16.00 6.59 -4.90
C SER A 136 -16.38 7.02 -6.32
N ALA A 137 -15.43 6.98 -7.26
CA ALA A 137 -15.63 7.37 -8.66
C ALA A 137 -15.80 6.18 -9.62
N ALA A 138 -15.58 4.95 -9.14
CA ALA A 138 -15.63 3.70 -9.91
C ALA A 138 -17.03 3.07 -9.89
#